data_AF-A0A1V5M5A3-F1
#
_entry.id   AF-A0A1V5M5A3-F1
#
_cell.length_a   1.000
_cell.length_b   1.000
_cell.length_c   1.000
_cell.angle_alpha   90.00
_cell.angle_beta   90.00
_cell.angle_gamma   90.00
#
_symmetry.space_group_name_H-M   'P 1'
#
loop_
_entity.id
_entity.type
_entity.pdbx_description
1 polymer ?
#
loop_
_entity_poly.entity_id
_entity_poly.type
_entity_poly.pdbx_seq_one_letter_code
_entity_poly.pdbx_strand_id
1 'polypeptide(L)'
;MVDRDGDLVFSSSLRYSSGIMDIVNQDDDLFYWAVRTIEPELETLGRAVLKAFDLKARFFHFEFFKTESGRIVPLEVNMRPPGGLTLNMFNYMFDFDACRVWSEMIVQGKKANYALRPYFAIYVGRKDRMNYKLNHLQVVERYKELLVHDERIQEVFARVIGNHGYILRDQALEPLLESARQMLSRS
;
A
#
# COMPACT_ATOMS: atom_id res chain seq x y z
N MET A 1 7.16 9.46 -3.77
CA MET A 1 7.77 9.97 -5.02
C MET A 1 8.35 11.34 -4.77
N VAL A 2 9.50 11.64 -5.39
CA VAL A 2 10.15 12.96 -5.36
C VAL A 2 10.16 13.59 -6.74
N ASP A 3 10.23 14.91 -6.79
CA ASP A 3 10.32 15.68 -8.03
C ASP A 3 11.75 15.85 -8.53
N ARG A 4 11.93 16.63 -9.61
CA ARG A 4 13.24 16.87 -10.23
C ARG A 4 14.22 17.62 -9.31
N ASP A 5 13.69 18.39 -8.37
CA ASP A 5 14.47 19.14 -7.39
C ASP A 5 14.79 18.27 -6.16
N GLY A 6 14.20 17.08 -6.07
CA GLY A 6 14.32 16.16 -4.93
C GLY A 6 13.26 16.41 -3.85
N ASP A 7 12.32 17.31 -4.11
CA ASP A 7 11.25 17.64 -3.18
C ASP A 7 10.16 16.57 -3.21
N LEU A 8 9.53 16.34 -2.06
CA LEU A 8 8.53 15.29 -1.92
C LEU A 8 7.22 15.68 -2.63
N VAL A 9 6.83 14.90 -3.64
CA VAL A 9 5.52 15.07 -4.32
C VAL A 9 4.40 14.40 -3.53
N PHE A 10 4.63 13.16 -3.09
CA PHE A 10 3.74 12.43 -2.19
C PHE A 10 4.52 11.32 -1.45
N SER A 11 4.09 11.02 -0.23
CA SER A 11 4.52 9.85 0.55
C SER A 11 3.31 9.23 1.25
N SER A 12 3.41 7.96 1.59
CA SER A 12 2.50 7.28 2.52
C SER A 12 3.29 6.15 3.20
N SER A 13 2.72 5.53 4.22
CA SER A 13 3.26 4.32 4.84
C SER A 13 2.19 3.24 4.84
N LEU A 14 2.61 1.98 4.97
CA LEU A 14 1.71 0.84 5.03
C LEU A 14 1.68 0.27 6.46
N ARG A 15 0.54 -0.31 6.83
CA ARG A 15 0.38 -1.12 8.03
C ARG A 15 -0.22 -2.45 7.65
N TYR A 16 0.29 -3.50 8.28
CA TYR A 16 -0.07 -4.87 8.00
C TYR A 16 -0.94 -5.41 9.14
N SER A 17 -1.85 -6.30 8.81
CA SER A 17 -2.72 -7.02 9.76
C SER A 17 -1.95 -7.84 10.79
N SER A 18 -0.79 -8.37 10.39
CA SER A 18 0.17 -9.07 11.23
C SER A 18 1.60 -8.85 10.69
N GLY A 19 2.61 -9.40 11.35
CA GLY A 19 4.00 -9.29 10.89
C GLY A 19 4.16 -9.93 9.52
N ILE A 20 4.69 -9.19 8.52
CA ILE A 20 4.84 -9.71 7.15
C ILE A 20 5.67 -10.99 7.09
N MET A 21 6.69 -11.10 7.94
CA MET A 21 7.50 -12.32 8.07
C MET A 21 6.67 -13.51 8.54
N ASP A 22 5.75 -13.31 9.49
CA ASP A 22 4.88 -14.37 9.99
C ASP A 22 3.90 -14.81 8.91
N ILE A 23 3.31 -13.87 8.18
CA ILE A 23 2.43 -14.16 7.04
C ILE A 23 3.17 -14.97 5.97
N VAL A 24 4.39 -14.57 5.60
CA VAL A 24 5.19 -15.27 4.59
C VAL A 24 5.59 -16.67 5.06
N ASN A 25 5.96 -16.80 6.34
CA ASN A 25 6.40 -18.07 6.92
C ASN A 25 5.24 -19.05 7.11
N GLN A 26 4.09 -18.56 7.56
CA GLN A 26 2.89 -19.37 7.85
C GLN A 26 1.99 -19.52 6.62
N ASP A 27 2.31 -18.82 5.53
CA ASP A 27 1.51 -18.74 4.31
C ASP A 27 0.05 -18.34 4.61
N ASP A 28 -0.15 -17.44 5.57
CA ASP A 28 -1.48 -17.03 6.05
C ASP A 28 -2.11 -15.94 5.17
N ASP A 29 -3.34 -15.54 5.49
CA ASP A 29 -4.02 -14.42 4.82
C ASP A 29 -3.35 -13.09 5.13
N LEU A 30 -3.43 -12.16 4.17
CA LEU A 30 -2.87 -10.83 4.30
C LEU A 30 -3.91 -9.78 3.96
N PHE A 31 -4.07 -8.81 4.85
CA PHE A 31 -4.50 -7.48 4.47
C PHE A 31 -3.57 -6.41 5.03
N TYR A 32 -3.46 -5.29 4.32
CA TYR A 32 -2.67 -4.14 4.71
C TYR A 32 -3.27 -2.86 4.17
N TRP A 33 -3.05 -1.73 4.83
CA TRP A 33 -3.65 -0.45 4.46
C TRP A 33 -2.63 0.68 4.42
N ALA A 34 -2.91 1.68 3.60
CA ALA A 34 -2.13 2.91 3.55
C ALA A 34 -2.57 3.88 4.66
N VAL A 35 -1.62 4.47 5.38
CA VAL A 35 -1.91 5.39 6.50
C VAL A 35 -1.92 6.85 6.06
N ARG A 36 -2.89 7.60 6.56
CA ARG A 36 -3.00 9.04 6.29
C ARG A 36 -2.02 9.89 7.07
N THR A 37 -1.50 9.40 8.18
CA THR A 37 -0.50 10.08 9.01
C THR A 37 0.67 9.14 9.23
N ILE A 38 1.87 9.58 8.83
CA ILE A 38 3.12 8.87 9.09
C ILE A 38 3.66 9.40 10.42
N GLU A 39 4.17 8.52 11.27
CA GLU A 39 4.75 8.90 12.55
C GLU A 39 5.93 9.86 12.31
N PRO A 40 6.06 10.94 13.11
CA PRO A 40 7.11 11.94 12.90
C PRO A 40 8.53 11.36 12.83
N GLU A 41 8.83 10.36 13.66
CA GLU A 41 10.13 9.68 13.69
C GLU A 41 10.40 8.94 12.35
N LEU A 42 9.41 8.20 11.86
CA LEU A 42 9.50 7.45 10.60
C LEU A 42 9.61 8.40 9.39
N GLU A 43 8.82 9.48 9.39
CA GLU A 43 8.87 10.52 8.35
C GLU A 43 10.25 11.20 8.32
N THR A 44 10.83 11.48 9.50
CA THR A 44 12.17 12.08 9.62
C THR A 44 13.24 11.15 9.04
N LEU A 45 13.20 9.86 9.40
CA LEU A 45 14.11 8.86 8.85
C LEU A 45 13.96 8.72 7.33
N GLY A 46 12.73 8.63 6.83
CA GLY A 46 12.46 8.57 5.39
C GLY A 46 13.04 9.76 4.64
N ARG A 47 12.88 10.98 5.16
CA ARG A 47 13.46 12.20 4.57
C ARG A 47 14.98 12.22 4.60
N ALA A 48 15.59 11.70 5.68
CA ALA A 48 17.04 11.56 5.75
C ALA A 48 17.57 10.59 4.68
N VAL A 49 16.87 9.47 4.45
CA VAL A 49 17.21 8.53 3.36
C VAL A 49 17.09 9.20 2.00
N LEU A 50 16.00 9.92 1.72
CA LEU A 50 15.83 10.64 0.44
C LEU A 50 17.00 11.59 0.16
N LYS A 51 17.42 12.35 1.19
CA LYS A 51 18.55 13.27 1.09
C LYS A 51 19.88 12.55 0.89
N ALA A 52 20.12 11.46 1.63
CA ALA A 52 21.37 10.70 1.55
C ALA A 52 21.60 10.09 0.17
N PHE A 53 20.53 9.71 -0.53
CA PHE A 53 20.59 9.13 -1.87
C PHE A 53 20.43 10.16 -3.00
N ASP A 54 20.32 11.46 -2.70
CA ASP A 54 20.09 12.56 -3.66
C ASP A 54 19.00 12.20 -4.70
N LEU A 55 17.89 11.64 -4.21
CA LEU A 55 16.89 11.06 -5.09
C LEU A 55 16.16 12.15 -5.88
N LYS A 56 16.08 12.00 -7.21
CA LYS A 56 15.42 12.96 -8.10
C LYS A 56 14.50 12.26 -9.09
N ALA A 57 13.33 12.88 -9.27
CA ALA A 57 12.32 12.57 -10.29
C ALA A 57 11.90 11.09 -10.32
N ARG A 58 11.75 10.46 -9.15
CA ARG A 58 11.57 9.00 -9.04
C ARG A 58 10.64 8.59 -7.92
N PHE A 59 10.07 7.39 -8.08
CA PHE A 59 9.43 6.67 -6.99
C PHE A 59 10.46 6.11 -6.01
N PHE A 60 10.00 5.87 -4.79
CA PHE A 60 10.77 5.21 -3.76
C PHE A 60 9.86 4.34 -2.90
N HIS A 61 10.44 3.32 -2.29
CA HIS A 61 9.79 2.43 -1.33
C HIS A 61 10.84 1.98 -0.30
N PHE A 62 10.62 2.34 0.95
CA PHE A 62 11.54 2.04 2.05
C PHE A 62 10.84 1.18 3.10
N GLU A 63 11.55 0.17 3.58
CA GLU A 63 11.06 -0.72 4.63
C GLU A 63 11.88 -0.50 5.90
N PHE A 64 11.19 -0.47 7.03
CA PHE A 64 11.78 -0.26 8.34
C PHE A 64 11.21 -1.29 9.32
N PHE A 65 12.05 -1.77 10.24
CA PHE A 65 11.61 -2.54 11.40
C PHE A 65 11.51 -1.64 12.61
N LYS A 66 10.43 -1.81 13.39
CA LYS A 66 10.34 -1.28 14.74
C LYS A 66 10.67 -2.40 15.73
N THR A 67 11.76 -2.22 16.47
CA THR A 67 12.19 -3.16 17.51
C THR A 67 11.29 -3.09 18.74
N GLU A 68 11.37 -4.09 19.62
CA GLU A 68 10.61 -4.14 20.89
C GLU A 68 10.89 -2.94 21.80
N SER A 69 12.12 -2.39 21.75
CA SER A 69 12.48 -1.17 22.48
C SER A 69 11.96 0.12 21.83
N GLY A 70 11.21 0.01 20.74
CA GLY A 70 10.62 1.12 20.00
C GLY A 70 11.52 1.75 18.95
N ARG A 71 12.80 1.37 18.87
CA ARG A 71 13.75 1.89 17.88
C ARG A 71 13.38 1.45 16.46
N ILE A 72 13.40 2.40 15.52
CA ILE A 72 13.21 2.14 14.09
C ILE A 72 14.56 1.90 13.41
N VAL A 73 14.67 0.82 12.63
CA VAL A 73 15.88 0.39 11.92
C VAL A 73 15.56 0.22 10.44
N PRO A 74 16.34 0.80 9.50
CA PRO A 74 16.14 0.60 8.07
C PRO A 74 16.44 -0.85 7.69
N LEU A 75 15.56 -1.43 6.87
CA LEU A 75 15.70 -2.79 6.34
C LEU A 75 16.06 -2.75 4.85
N GLU A 76 15.22 -2.10 4.07
CA GLU A 76 15.33 -2.10 2.61
C GLU A 76 15.09 -0.69 2.06
N VAL A 77 15.86 -0.34 1.03
CA VAL A 77 15.75 0.95 0.33
C VAL A 77 15.61 0.66 -1.16
N ASN A 78 14.43 0.93 -1.72
CA ASN A 78 14.17 0.82 -3.15
C ASN A 78 13.91 2.16 -3.80
N MET A 79 14.47 2.35 -5.00
CA MET A 79 14.25 3.52 -5.85
C MET A 79 13.23 3.22 -6.96
N ARG A 80 12.15 2.53 -6.58
CA ARG A 80 11.03 2.11 -7.44
C ARG A 80 9.73 2.12 -6.63
N PRO A 81 8.54 2.06 -7.27
CA PRO A 81 7.29 1.84 -6.57
C PRO A 81 7.30 0.51 -5.79
N PRO A 82 6.48 0.40 -4.72
CA PRO A 82 6.22 -0.89 -4.09
C PRO A 82 5.57 -1.87 -5.09
N GLY A 83 5.75 -3.17 -4.85
CA GLY A 83 5.20 -4.23 -5.70
C GLY A 83 3.71 -4.49 -5.47
N GLY A 84 3.18 -5.41 -6.27
CA GLY A 84 1.77 -5.81 -6.24
C GLY A 84 0.85 -4.63 -6.58
N LEU A 85 -0.31 -4.60 -5.93
CA LEU A 85 -1.34 -3.57 -6.12
C LEU A 85 -1.13 -2.31 -5.27
N THR A 86 0.02 -2.18 -4.60
CA THR A 86 0.26 -1.11 -3.64
C THR A 86 0.32 0.27 -4.31
N LEU A 87 0.83 0.38 -5.54
CA LEU A 87 0.80 1.65 -6.27
C LEU A 87 -0.64 2.05 -6.61
N ASN A 88 -1.50 1.08 -6.97
CA ASN A 88 -2.93 1.32 -7.19
C ASN A 88 -3.59 1.81 -5.90
N MET A 89 -3.27 1.23 -4.74
CA MET A 89 -3.77 1.73 -3.45
C MET A 89 -3.45 3.22 -3.25
N PHE A 90 -2.24 3.67 -3.62
CA PHE A 90 -1.90 5.09 -3.54
C PHE A 90 -2.72 5.93 -4.50
N ASN A 91 -2.94 5.47 -5.74
CA ASN A 91 -3.83 6.18 -6.68
C ASN A 91 -5.22 6.40 -6.07
N TYR A 92 -5.79 5.37 -5.44
CA TYR A 92 -7.09 5.46 -4.78
C TYR A 92 -7.09 6.32 -3.51
N MET A 93 -6.03 6.22 -2.70
CA MET A 93 -5.87 6.99 -1.45
C MET A 93 -5.79 8.50 -1.70
N PHE A 94 -5.02 8.89 -2.72
CA PHE A 94 -4.76 10.28 -3.09
C PHE A 94 -5.74 10.83 -4.13
N ASP A 95 -6.55 9.97 -4.74
CA ASP A 95 -7.48 10.31 -5.83
C ASP A 95 -6.77 10.92 -7.05
N PHE A 96 -5.69 10.27 -7.48
CA PHE A 96 -4.85 10.71 -8.59
C PHE A 96 -4.20 9.53 -9.33
N ASP A 97 -3.56 9.80 -10.47
CA ASP A 97 -2.77 8.82 -11.20
C ASP A 97 -1.28 9.12 -11.02
N ALA A 98 -0.61 8.35 -10.16
CA ALA A 98 0.80 8.55 -9.85
C ALA A 98 1.71 8.37 -11.08
N CYS A 99 1.39 7.46 -12.00
CA CYS A 99 2.15 7.24 -13.22
C CYS A 99 2.03 8.44 -14.15
N ARG A 100 0.80 8.97 -14.32
CA ARG A 100 0.56 10.20 -15.07
C ARG A 100 1.32 11.36 -14.46
N VAL A 101 1.22 11.59 -13.15
CA VAL A 101 1.94 12.66 -12.45
C VAL A 101 3.44 12.55 -12.69
N TRP A 102 3.99 11.35 -12.54
CA TRP A 102 5.40 11.11 -12.80
C TRP A 102 5.78 11.41 -14.25
N SER A 103 4.98 10.96 -15.22
CA SER A 103 5.23 11.23 -16.64
C SER A 103 5.16 12.72 -17.00
N GLU A 104 4.17 13.45 -16.49
CA GLU A 104 4.03 14.89 -16.72
C GLU A 104 5.18 15.67 -16.08
N MET A 105 5.62 15.24 -14.89
CA MET A 105 6.80 15.78 -14.24
C MET A 105 8.07 15.52 -15.06
N ILE A 106 8.28 14.32 -15.60
CA ILE A 106 9.49 13.96 -16.37
C ILE A 106 9.52 14.55 -17.78
N VAL A 107 8.39 14.62 -18.46
CA VAL A 107 8.33 15.07 -19.86
C VAL A 107 8.11 16.57 -19.93
N GLN A 108 7.18 17.10 -19.14
CA GLN A 108 6.69 18.49 -19.26
C GLN A 108 7.26 19.41 -18.18
N GLY A 109 7.94 18.87 -17.16
CA GLY A 109 8.50 19.67 -16.07
C GLY A 109 7.44 20.26 -15.14
N LYS A 110 6.22 19.70 -15.15
CA LYS A 110 5.16 20.15 -14.26
C LYS A 110 5.55 19.88 -12.82
N LYS A 111 5.35 20.89 -11.96
CA LYS A 111 5.41 20.71 -10.51
C LYS A 111 4.11 20.10 -10.04
N ALA A 112 4.24 19.11 -9.17
CA ALA A 112 3.16 18.33 -8.62
C ALA A 112 3.24 18.43 -7.11
N ASN A 113 2.15 18.84 -6.45
CA ASN A 113 2.04 18.79 -5.01
C ASN A 113 0.71 18.12 -4.64
N TYR A 114 0.77 16.82 -4.43
CA TYR A 114 -0.39 15.99 -4.10
C TYR A 114 -0.26 15.54 -2.65
N ALA A 115 -0.35 16.51 -1.73
CA ALA A 115 -0.17 16.26 -0.30
C ALA A 115 -1.45 15.76 0.40
N LEU A 116 -2.63 15.95 -0.21
CA LEU A 116 -3.88 15.54 0.40
C LEU A 116 -4.09 14.04 0.23
N ARG A 117 -4.30 13.37 1.37
CA ARG A 117 -4.69 11.97 1.46
C ARG A 117 -6.18 11.92 1.84
N PRO A 118 -7.13 12.14 0.91
CA PRO A 118 -8.57 12.23 1.22
C PRO A 118 -9.16 10.91 1.71
N TYR A 119 -8.61 9.78 1.27
CA TYR A 119 -9.16 8.46 1.57
C TYR A 119 -8.15 7.57 2.32
N PHE A 120 -8.67 6.50 2.90
CA PHE A 120 -7.91 5.29 3.22
C PHE A 120 -8.09 4.29 2.07
N ALA A 121 -7.06 3.47 1.85
CA ALA A 121 -7.13 2.34 0.94
C ALA A 121 -6.54 1.10 1.64
N ILE A 122 -7.23 -0.03 1.50
CA ILE A 122 -6.83 -1.32 2.06
C ILE A 122 -6.72 -2.34 0.93
N TYR A 123 -5.70 -3.17 0.99
CA TYR A 123 -5.55 -4.36 0.17
C TYR A 123 -5.96 -5.59 0.98
N VAL A 124 -6.74 -6.48 0.37
CA VAL A 124 -7.11 -7.78 0.93
C VAL A 124 -6.71 -8.85 -0.07
N GLY A 125 -5.79 -9.72 0.33
CA GLY A 125 -5.29 -10.84 -0.48
C GLY A 125 -5.94 -12.14 -0.07
N ARG A 126 -6.59 -12.83 -1.01
CA ARG A 126 -7.17 -14.16 -0.82
C ARG A 126 -6.38 -15.22 -1.57
N LYS A 127 -6.29 -16.41 -1.00
CA LYS A 127 -5.60 -17.58 -1.54
C LYS A 127 -6.61 -18.64 -1.97
N ASP A 128 -6.42 -19.22 -3.15
CA ASP A 128 -7.39 -20.18 -3.72
C ASP A 128 -7.54 -21.45 -2.87
N ARG A 129 -6.48 -21.81 -2.14
CA ARG A 129 -6.43 -22.98 -1.25
C ARG A 129 -7.22 -22.80 0.05
N MET A 130 -7.67 -21.60 0.38
CA MET A 130 -8.38 -21.30 1.63
C MET A 130 -9.89 -21.28 1.41
N ASN A 131 -10.64 -21.85 2.36
CA ASN A 131 -12.10 -21.90 2.33
C ASN A 131 -12.73 -20.70 3.03
N TYR A 132 -12.91 -19.60 2.30
CA TYR A 132 -13.58 -18.39 2.82
C TYR A 132 -15.09 -18.57 2.89
N LYS A 133 -15.73 -17.98 3.91
CA LYS A 133 -17.20 -17.99 4.07
C LYS A 133 -17.93 -17.31 2.91
N LEU A 134 -17.34 -16.25 2.37
CA LEU A 134 -17.88 -15.50 1.23
C LEU A 134 -17.10 -15.83 -0.04
N ASN A 135 -17.80 -16.26 -1.10
CA ASN A 135 -17.20 -16.41 -2.41
C ASN A 135 -16.93 -15.04 -3.08
N HIS A 136 -16.23 -15.04 -4.22
CA HIS A 136 -15.86 -13.81 -4.94
C HIS A 136 -17.08 -12.94 -5.29
N LEU A 137 -18.15 -13.50 -5.86
CA LEU A 137 -19.34 -12.75 -6.24
C LEU A 137 -20.05 -12.13 -5.02
N GLN A 138 -20.09 -12.86 -3.91
CA GLN A 138 -20.65 -12.35 -2.65
C GLN A 138 -19.82 -11.19 -2.08
N VAL A 139 -18.48 -11.23 -2.21
CA VAL A 139 -17.62 -10.10 -1.84
C VAL A 139 -17.92 -8.89 -2.70
N VAL A 140 -17.92 -9.05 -4.03
CA VAL A 140 -18.16 -7.95 -4.97
C VAL A 140 -19.52 -7.31 -4.70
N GLU A 141 -20.58 -8.09 -4.58
CA GLU A 141 -21.92 -7.54 -4.32
C GLU A 141 -22.03 -6.87 -2.95
N ARG A 142 -21.49 -7.51 -1.90
CA ARG A 142 -21.61 -7.00 -0.52
C ARG A 142 -20.83 -5.71 -0.31
N TYR A 143 -19.66 -5.57 -0.93
CA TYR A 143 -18.75 -4.45 -0.70
C TYR A 143 -18.63 -3.51 -1.89
N LYS A 144 -19.57 -3.55 -2.86
CA LYS A 144 -19.53 -2.75 -4.10
C LYS A 144 -19.32 -1.24 -3.91
N GLU A 145 -19.83 -0.67 -2.82
CA GLU A 145 -19.68 0.76 -2.51
C GLU A 145 -18.26 1.11 -2.04
N LEU A 146 -17.53 0.13 -1.47
CA LEU A 146 -16.16 0.29 -0.97
C LEU A 146 -15.13 -0.24 -1.98
N LEU A 147 -15.48 -1.26 -2.78
CA LEU A 147 -14.59 -1.98 -3.67
C LEU A 147 -14.29 -1.13 -4.91
N VAL A 148 -13.04 -0.73 -5.08
CA VAL A 148 -12.59 0.13 -6.19
C VAL A 148 -11.74 -0.60 -7.23
N HIS A 149 -11.22 -1.77 -6.87
CA HIS A 149 -10.45 -2.63 -7.77
C HIS A 149 -10.44 -4.06 -7.24
N ASP A 150 -10.45 -5.04 -8.12
CA ASP A 150 -10.04 -6.39 -7.81
C ASP A 150 -9.38 -7.05 -9.03
N GLU A 151 -8.43 -7.94 -8.78
CA GLU A 151 -7.79 -8.70 -9.85
C GLU A 151 -7.17 -10.02 -9.37
N ARG A 152 -6.95 -10.91 -10.33
CA ARG A 152 -6.09 -12.07 -10.16
C ARG A 152 -4.63 -11.65 -10.15
N ILE A 153 -3.90 -12.15 -9.17
CA ILE A 153 -2.47 -11.91 -9.01
C ILE A 153 -1.69 -13.00 -9.72
N GLN A 154 -0.56 -12.64 -10.34
CA GLN A 154 0.34 -13.61 -10.95
C GLN A 154 0.87 -14.60 -9.91
N GLU A 155 0.91 -15.88 -10.27
CA GLU A 155 1.20 -16.99 -9.35
C GLU A 155 2.52 -16.83 -8.59
N VAL A 156 3.54 -16.23 -9.23
CA VAL A 156 4.85 -15.94 -8.62
C VAL A 156 4.77 -15.04 -7.37
N PHE A 157 3.73 -14.21 -7.26
CA PHE A 157 3.52 -13.33 -6.10
C PHE A 157 2.45 -13.85 -5.14
N ALA A 158 1.68 -14.86 -5.54
CA ALA A 158 0.47 -15.28 -4.84
C ALA A 158 0.74 -15.84 -3.43
N ARG A 159 1.93 -16.42 -3.20
CA ARG A 159 2.32 -16.88 -1.86
C ARG A 159 2.31 -15.76 -0.82
N VAL A 160 2.74 -14.56 -1.20
CA VAL A 160 2.89 -13.44 -0.27
C VAL A 160 1.61 -12.61 -0.21
N ILE A 161 1.05 -12.24 -1.36
CA ILE A 161 -0.07 -11.29 -1.44
C ILE A 161 -1.41 -11.94 -1.79
N GLY A 162 -1.47 -13.26 -1.99
CA GLY A 162 -2.68 -13.97 -2.35
C GLY A 162 -2.87 -14.12 -3.87
N ASN A 163 -3.68 -15.09 -4.27
CA ASN A 163 -4.03 -15.37 -5.66
C ASN A 163 -5.04 -14.36 -6.23
N HIS A 164 -5.86 -13.71 -5.37
CA HIS A 164 -6.80 -12.67 -5.75
C HIS A 164 -6.68 -11.47 -4.80
N GLY A 165 -6.43 -10.28 -5.35
CA GLY A 165 -6.32 -9.04 -4.60
C GLY A 165 -7.56 -8.18 -4.74
N TYR A 166 -8.00 -7.57 -3.65
CA TYR A 166 -9.10 -6.60 -3.61
C TYR A 166 -8.56 -5.29 -3.03
N ILE A 167 -8.96 -4.15 -3.60
CA ILE A 167 -8.73 -2.83 -3.01
C ILE A 167 -10.06 -2.22 -2.63
N LEU A 168 -10.19 -1.88 -1.35
CA LEU A 168 -11.33 -1.13 -0.83
C LEU A 168 -10.88 0.30 -0.46
N ARG A 169 -11.76 1.29 -0.64
CA ARG A 169 -11.52 2.69 -0.36
C ARG A 169 -12.68 3.30 0.43
N ASP A 170 -12.36 4.11 1.45
CA ASP A 170 -13.34 4.89 2.21
C ASP A 170 -12.66 6.11 2.87
N GLN A 171 -13.45 7.06 3.37
CA GLN A 171 -12.95 8.20 4.14
C GLN A 171 -12.60 7.82 5.59
N ALA A 172 -13.19 6.74 6.10
CA ALA A 172 -12.96 6.16 7.42
C ALA A 172 -12.25 4.81 7.32
N LEU A 173 -11.33 4.55 8.25
CA LEU A 173 -10.55 3.31 8.24
C LEU A 173 -11.33 2.10 8.77
N GLU A 174 -12.17 2.28 9.79
CA GLU A 174 -12.82 1.16 10.49
C GLU A 174 -13.72 0.29 9.57
N PRO A 175 -14.56 0.86 8.69
CA PRO A 175 -15.36 0.06 7.75
C PRO A 175 -14.50 -0.82 6.83
N LEU A 176 -13.32 -0.33 6.45
CA LEU A 176 -12.37 -1.06 5.61
C LEU A 176 -11.76 -2.25 6.36
N LEU A 177 -11.33 -2.03 7.60
CA LEU A 177 -10.76 -3.08 8.46
C LEU A 177 -11.79 -4.18 8.74
N GLU A 178 -13.03 -3.79 9.05
CA GLU A 178 -14.10 -4.75 9.31
C GLU A 178 -14.46 -5.56 8.05
N SER A 179 -14.53 -4.90 6.89
CA SER A 179 -14.74 -5.58 5.60
C SER A 179 -13.62 -6.59 5.31
N ALA A 180 -12.36 -6.21 5.53
CA ALA A 180 -11.22 -7.10 5.34
C ALA A 180 -11.29 -8.35 6.24
N ARG A 181 -11.61 -8.19 7.54
CA ARG A 181 -11.78 -9.32 8.47
C ARG A 181 -12.89 -10.27 8.02
N GLN A 182 -14.04 -9.73 7.60
CA GLN A 182 -15.14 -10.55 7.11
C GLN A 182 -14.81 -11.26 5.79
N MET A 183 -14.12 -10.57 4.87
CA MET A 183 -13.62 -11.15 3.63
C MET A 183 -12.62 -12.28 3.89
N LEU A 184 -11.85 -12.25 4.96
CA LEU A 184 -10.89 -13.31 5.28
C LEU A 184 -11.45 -14.35 6.26
N SER A 185 -12.71 -14.22 6.69
CA SER A 185 -13.33 -15.21 7.55
C SER A 185 -13.47 -16.56 6.85
N ARG A 186 -13.06 -17.63 7.54
CA ARG A 186 -13.05 -19.00 7.04
C ARG A 186 -14.19 -19.83 7.64
N SER A 187 -14.70 -20.78 6.87
CA SER A 187 -15.75 -21.73 7.30
C SER A 187 -15.20 -22.78 8.24
#